data_AF-A0A662GQV8-F1
#
_entry.id   AF-A0A662GQV8-F1
#
_cell.length_a   1.000
_cell.length_b   1.000
_cell.length_c   1.000
_cell.angle_alpha   90.00
_cell.angle_beta   90.00
_cell.angle_gamma   90.00
#
_symmetry.space_group_name_H-M   'P 1'
#
loop_
_entity.id
_entity.type
_entity.pdbx_description
1 polymer ?
#
loop_
_entity_poly.entity_id
_entity_poly.type
_entity_poly.pdbx_seq_one_letter_code
_entity_poly.pdbx_strand_id
1 'polypeptide(L)'
;MILGIIIWEEGGTPVLTVSFSKIFDEKKAVYLSQLLEALKSFAEVTLGDKLEEIKLSAGYVYLRKYRDFTISVITDAHEPEIKRMVSNISKILKDHTSMEIQLNKHVRERLIREILSQVVIEKTSIDILRDLIENVTALLRMYKPNTRAFPKKIIKAQRISQAFLSRLRDKVAFKQITVNDLFSLFIRGDFDDLIRYATKLFDTNEKDMAIALHSKAAFMLLNRPPDFPAPLLEDTLNIVKKIDDPFLADYLSAELKSIISVGNLLERREVYMKNREFILDIVEKSIHLRDLYLITLLGCMDQGIIDRVLDAFKGKSSLLNAMAYCYNVFLTLINTPPSNIEEWMKLVSSIDSYISELKGKVGWEFLAFSYLLTLWWGNWIPGTKEYDTEFIFDAIRKFWDENREFLVHGDNLLPTYLRGAIWILGYGLRNLIRLILEKKDFVRDAQQFLLEIEDYISEFYAYCQAQRGIKALNITILALLLDIYSRVLGLNNLASYGILDIIKEILEPEMINIQRVNKLYYIIYISSLLATLGNLLLVLPKSSLRDLLLGRIADHLMGLSIHATDISPIHAFILAKALRFYSKIDSEEAKEAVNRILENAERTFPEFINKVFETLVK
;
A
#
# COMPACT_ATOMS: atom_id res chain seq x y z
N MET A 1 -4.74 20.17 -9.80
CA MET A 1 -3.87 19.31 -10.65
C MET A 1 -2.62 20.07 -11.07
N ILE A 2 -1.45 19.44 -10.99
CA ILE A 2 -0.21 20.01 -11.56
C ILE A 2 -0.23 19.74 -13.07
N LEU A 3 -0.14 20.80 -13.85
CA LEU A 3 -0.15 20.76 -15.31
C LEU A 3 1.25 20.51 -15.88
N GLY A 4 2.26 21.17 -15.30
CA GLY A 4 3.64 21.12 -15.76
C GLY A 4 4.61 21.75 -14.75
N ILE A 5 5.88 21.36 -14.83
CA ILE A 5 6.99 22.00 -14.11
C ILE A 5 8.02 22.46 -15.11
N ILE A 6 8.49 23.69 -14.97
CA ILE A 6 9.57 24.24 -15.77
C ILE A 6 10.66 24.74 -14.83
N ILE A 7 11.90 24.35 -15.10
CA ILE A 7 13.08 24.89 -14.44
C ILE A 7 13.76 25.81 -15.43
N TRP A 8 13.96 27.05 -15.02
CA TRP A 8 14.57 28.11 -15.80
C TRP A 8 15.97 28.41 -15.27
N GLU A 9 16.85 28.82 -16.16
CA GLU A 9 18.11 29.48 -15.80
C GLU A 9 17.84 30.96 -15.47
N GLU A 10 18.76 31.61 -14.78
CA GLU A 10 18.69 33.02 -14.37
C GLU A 10 18.39 34.00 -15.53
N GLY A 11 18.68 33.63 -16.79
CA GLY A 11 18.34 34.40 -17.99
C GLY A 11 16.93 34.17 -18.57
N GLY A 12 16.09 33.35 -17.95
CA GLY A 12 14.72 33.05 -18.44
C GLY A 12 14.65 31.98 -19.53
N THR A 13 15.73 31.22 -19.73
CA THR A 13 15.74 30.07 -20.66
C THR A 13 15.29 28.80 -19.93
N PRO A 14 14.32 28.04 -20.44
CA PRO A 14 13.90 26.78 -19.82
C PRO A 14 15.00 25.72 -19.99
N VAL A 15 15.56 25.27 -18.87
CA VAL A 15 16.59 24.23 -18.77
C VAL A 15 15.95 22.84 -18.79
N LEU A 16 14.80 22.71 -18.14
CA LEU A 16 14.08 21.46 -17.99
C LEU A 16 12.58 21.73 -18.00
N THR A 17 11.82 20.90 -18.73
CA THR A 17 10.36 20.99 -18.75
C THR A 17 9.78 19.59 -18.58
N VAL A 18 8.90 19.45 -17.60
CA VAL A 18 8.18 18.22 -17.29
C VAL A 18 6.70 18.48 -17.50
N SER A 19 6.05 17.68 -18.36
CA SER A 19 4.61 17.73 -18.58
C SER A 19 3.91 16.66 -17.75
N PHE A 20 2.77 17.01 -17.15
CA PHE A 20 1.90 16.08 -16.43
C PHE A 20 0.49 16.00 -17.02
N SER A 21 0.15 16.85 -17.99
CA SER A 21 -1.19 16.90 -18.57
C SER A 21 -1.14 17.23 -20.05
N LYS A 22 -2.06 16.63 -20.81
CA LYS A 22 -2.22 16.92 -22.24
C LYS A 22 -2.56 18.40 -22.51
N ILE A 23 -3.30 19.03 -21.59
CA ILE A 23 -3.62 20.47 -21.63
C ILE A 23 -2.34 21.31 -21.58
N PHE A 24 -1.36 20.91 -20.77
CA PHE A 24 -0.06 21.57 -20.72
C PHE A 24 0.70 21.40 -22.03
N ASP A 25 0.75 20.20 -22.59
CA ASP A 25 1.44 19.95 -23.86
C ASP A 25 0.80 20.73 -25.03
N GLU A 26 -0.54 20.77 -25.10
CA GLU A 26 -1.28 21.49 -26.15
C GLU A 26 -1.14 23.02 -26.02
N LYS A 27 -1.07 23.55 -24.79
CA LYS A 27 -0.96 24.99 -24.52
C LYS A 27 0.44 25.43 -24.09
N LYS A 28 1.45 24.60 -24.30
CA LYS A 28 2.83 24.79 -23.78
C LYS A 28 3.42 26.14 -24.18
N ALA A 29 3.26 26.52 -25.45
CA ALA A 29 3.75 27.80 -25.97
C ALA A 29 3.07 29.00 -25.27
N VAL A 30 1.76 28.93 -25.04
CA VAL A 30 1.00 29.97 -24.35
C VAL A 30 1.44 30.09 -22.89
N TYR A 31 1.58 28.96 -22.19
CA TYR A 31 2.08 28.95 -20.82
C TYR A 31 3.51 29.48 -20.72
N LEU A 32 4.40 29.11 -21.65
CA LEU A 32 5.78 29.62 -21.69
C LEU A 32 5.82 31.14 -21.92
N SER A 33 5.00 31.67 -22.82
CA SER A 33 4.92 33.12 -23.06
C SER A 33 4.39 33.87 -21.84
N GLN A 34 3.33 33.39 -21.21
CA GLN A 34 2.78 33.99 -19.98
C GLN A 34 3.77 33.90 -18.80
N LEU A 35 4.52 32.78 -18.72
CA LEU A 35 5.54 32.59 -17.70
C LEU A 35 6.76 33.48 -17.91
N LEU A 36 7.20 33.71 -19.15
CA LEU A 36 8.29 34.64 -19.43
C LEU A 36 7.93 36.07 -19.03
N GLU A 37 6.68 36.48 -19.23
CA GLU A 37 6.17 37.78 -18.80
C GLU A 37 6.08 37.86 -17.27
N ALA A 38 5.56 36.80 -16.62
CA ALA A 38 5.53 36.69 -15.17
C ALA A 38 6.95 36.71 -14.57
N LEU A 39 7.91 35.98 -15.16
CA LEU A 39 9.31 35.92 -14.76
C LEU A 39 10.03 37.25 -14.94
N LYS A 40 9.71 38.03 -15.99
CA LYS A 40 10.23 39.39 -16.15
C LYS A 40 9.73 40.30 -15.03
N SER A 41 8.43 40.25 -14.71
CA SER A 41 7.91 41.00 -13.55
C SER A 41 8.47 40.51 -12.21
N PHE A 42 8.81 39.21 -12.12
CA PHE A 42 9.38 38.56 -10.94
C PHE A 42 10.87 38.90 -10.75
N ALA A 43 11.64 39.01 -11.83
CA ALA A 43 13.06 39.37 -11.79
C ALA A 43 13.28 40.83 -11.39
N GLU A 44 12.32 41.72 -11.67
CA GLU A 44 12.33 43.13 -11.25
C GLU A 44 12.05 43.30 -9.74
N VAL A 45 11.38 42.34 -9.11
CA VAL A 45 11.08 42.34 -7.67
C VAL A 45 12.10 41.46 -6.96
N THR A 46 13.20 42.04 -6.48
CA THR A 46 14.23 41.32 -5.72
C THR A 46 13.66 40.81 -4.39
N LEU A 47 13.16 39.57 -4.37
CA LEU A 47 12.75 38.89 -3.15
C LEU A 47 13.31 37.47 -3.17
N GLY A 48 13.88 37.06 -2.03
CA GLY A 48 14.75 35.89 -1.94
C GLY A 48 14.02 34.55 -2.03
N ASP A 49 14.54 33.57 -1.29
CA ASP A 49 14.24 32.13 -1.34
C ASP A 49 12.77 31.68 -1.06
N LYS A 50 11.80 32.60 -1.02
CA LYS A 50 10.37 32.32 -0.76
C LYS A 50 9.63 31.87 -2.03
N LEU A 51 8.61 31.03 -1.82
CA LEU A 51 7.68 30.61 -2.86
C LEU A 51 6.62 31.69 -3.05
N GLU A 52 6.46 32.18 -4.27
CA GLU A 52 5.44 33.14 -4.65
C GLU A 52 4.39 32.47 -5.53
N GLU A 53 3.15 32.95 -5.43
CA GLU A 53 2.01 32.46 -6.21
C GLU A 53 1.47 33.57 -7.11
N ILE A 54 1.35 33.26 -8.39
CA ILE A 54 0.83 34.14 -9.43
C ILE A 54 -0.43 33.49 -10.01
N LYS A 55 -1.55 34.20 -9.93
CA LYS A 55 -2.80 33.77 -10.55
C LYS A 55 -2.80 34.17 -12.03
N LEU A 56 -2.94 33.19 -12.91
CA LEU A 56 -3.13 33.37 -14.35
C LEU A 56 -4.61 33.21 -14.72
N SER A 57 -4.97 33.60 -15.94
CA SER A 57 -6.34 33.45 -16.47
C SER A 57 -6.79 31.99 -16.62
N ALA A 58 -5.85 31.04 -16.70
CA ALA A 58 -6.12 29.61 -16.91
C ALA A 58 -5.61 28.71 -15.76
N GLY A 59 -5.13 29.28 -14.65
CA GLY A 59 -4.55 28.50 -13.55
C GLY A 59 -3.69 29.31 -12.59
N TYR A 60 -2.82 28.64 -11.85
CA TYR A 60 -1.88 29.24 -10.89
C TYR A 60 -0.45 28.85 -11.25
N VAL A 61 0.48 29.76 -11.04
CA VAL A 61 1.91 29.52 -11.19
C VAL A 61 2.57 29.78 -9.85
N TYR A 62 3.37 28.82 -9.41
CA TYR A 62 4.19 28.96 -8.22
C TYR A 62 5.64 29.11 -8.65
N LEU A 63 6.27 30.20 -8.25
CA LEU A 63 7.65 30.53 -8.57
C LEU A 63 8.50 30.46 -7.32
N ARG A 64 9.68 29.85 -7.44
CA ARG A 64 10.73 29.96 -6.42
C ARG A 64 12.08 30.10 -7.11
N LYS A 65 12.83 31.14 -6.73
CA LYS A 65 14.26 31.22 -7.05
C LYS A 65 15.03 30.29 -6.12
N TYR A 66 15.93 29.49 -6.68
CA TYR A 66 16.83 28.62 -5.95
C TYR A 66 18.20 28.62 -6.65
N ARG A 67 19.18 29.30 -6.05
CA ARG A 67 20.48 29.56 -6.68
C ARG A 67 20.30 30.17 -8.08
N ASP A 68 20.91 29.54 -9.09
CA ASP A 68 20.91 29.97 -10.50
C ASP A 68 19.64 29.50 -11.24
N PHE A 69 18.72 28.83 -10.55
CA PHE A 69 17.48 28.32 -11.10
C PHE A 69 16.26 29.12 -10.65
N THR A 70 15.26 29.18 -11.52
CA THR A 70 13.87 29.47 -11.11
C THR A 70 13.03 28.25 -11.35
N ILE A 71 12.35 27.77 -10.32
CA ILE A 71 11.42 26.64 -10.41
C ILE A 71 10.02 27.22 -10.59
N SER A 72 9.34 26.84 -11.67
CA SER A 72 7.95 27.16 -11.95
C SER A 72 7.09 25.91 -11.92
N VAL A 73 6.09 25.90 -11.06
CA VAL A 73 5.05 24.85 -11.01
C VAL A 73 3.75 25.46 -11.50
N ILE A 74 3.13 24.83 -12.49
CA ILE A 74 1.87 25.29 -13.07
C ILE A 74 0.75 24.35 -12.63
N THR A 75 -0.33 24.91 -12.13
CA THR A 75 -1.53 24.16 -11.73
C THR A 75 -2.79 24.78 -12.30
N ASP A 76 -3.86 24.00 -12.40
CA ASP A 76 -5.20 24.49 -12.79
C ASP A 76 -6.00 25.07 -11.61
N ALA A 77 -5.61 24.77 -10.37
CA ALA A 77 -6.26 25.22 -9.14
C ALA A 77 -5.24 25.69 -8.08
N HIS A 78 -5.71 26.40 -7.05
CA HIS A 78 -4.89 26.81 -5.91
C HIS A 78 -4.54 25.60 -5.05
N GLU A 79 -3.27 25.45 -4.64
CA GLU A 79 -2.69 24.19 -4.18
C GLU A 79 -1.68 24.44 -3.04
N PRO A 80 -2.13 24.46 -1.76
CA PRO A 80 -1.33 24.89 -0.60
C PRO A 80 -0.06 24.07 -0.35
N GLU A 81 -0.04 22.81 -0.80
CA GLU A 81 1.04 21.86 -0.52
C GLU A 81 2.22 21.94 -1.51
N ILE A 82 2.14 22.80 -2.54
CA ILE A 82 3.22 22.97 -3.56
C ILE A 82 4.54 23.40 -2.95
N LYS A 83 4.50 24.09 -1.80
CA LYS A 83 5.70 24.52 -1.08
C LYS A 83 6.62 23.36 -0.72
N ARG A 84 6.06 22.21 -0.33
CA ARG A 84 6.85 21.01 -0.01
C ARG A 84 7.48 20.43 -1.27
N MET A 85 6.71 20.32 -2.35
CA MET A 85 7.17 19.83 -3.65
C MET A 85 8.32 20.67 -4.20
N VAL A 86 8.15 21.99 -4.24
CA VAL A 86 9.18 22.92 -4.73
C VAL A 86 10.43 22.84 -3.86
N SER A 87 10.28 22.66 -2.54
CA SER A 87 11.41 22.44 -1.65
C SER A 87 12.15 21.12 -1.92
N ASN A 88 11.45 20.06 -2.28
CA ASN A 88 12.06 18.78 -2.64
C ASN A 88 12.75 18.85 -4.01
N ILE A 89 12.15 19.53 -4.99
CA ILE A 89 12.80 19.84 -6.28
C ILE A 89 14.06 20.68 -6.07
N SER A 90 14.03 21.66 -5.17
CA SER A 90 15.22 22.44 -4.82
C SER A 90 16.36 21.57 -4.28
N LYS A 91 16.04 20.54 -3.47
CA LYS A 91 17.03 19.56 -2.98
C LYS A 91 17.60 18.70 -4.11
N ILE A 92 16.76 18.27 -5.06
CA ILE A 92 17.18 17.52 -6.25
C ILE A 92 18.19 18.35 -7.07
N LEU A 93 17.96 19.64 -7.21
CA LEU A 93 18.85 20.54 -7.97
C LEU A 93 20.10 21.00 -7.19
N LYS A 94 20.25 20.59 -5.92
CA LYS A 94 21.29 21.14 -5.03
C LYS A 94 22.70 20.93 -5.54
N ASP A 95 22.96 19.83 -6.24
CA ASP A 95 24.31 19.46 -6.65
C ASP A 95 24.53 19.62 -8.17
N HIS A 96 23.62 20.34 -8.86
CA HIS A 96 23.63 20.50 -10.31
C HIS A 96 23.68 21.96 -10.76
N THR A 97 24.30 22.20 -11.92
CA THR A 97 24.34 23.52 -12.58
C THR A 97 23.50 23.54 -13.86
N SER A 98 23.02 24.71 -14.29
CA SER A 98 22.23 24.86 -15.52
C SER A 98 22.94 24.27 -16.74
N MET A 99 24.23 24.57 -16.85
CA MET A 99 25.11 24.11 -17.93
C MET A 99 25.26 22.58 -17.94
N GLU A 100 25.43 21.95 -16.78
CA GLU A 100 25.49 20.49 -16.66
C GLU A 100 24.18 19.84 -17.15
N ILE A 101 23.03 20.39 -16.76
CA ILE A 101 21.71 19.86 -17.17
C ILE A 101 21.49 20.03 -18.69
N GLN A 102 21.88 21.15 -19.27
CA GLN A 102 21.70 21.41 -20.70
C GLN A 102 22.61 20.54 -21.57
N LEU A 103 23.87 20.35 -21.16
CA LEU A 103 24.88 19.62 -21.94
C LEU A 103 24.83 18.11 -21.72
N ASN A 104 24.44 17.64 -20.53
CA ASN A 104 24.42 16.22 -20.20
C ASN A 104 23.00 15.65 -20.27
N LYS A 105 22.69 14.94 -21.37
CA LYS A 105 21.40 14.25 -21.58
C LYS A 105 21.06 13.32 -20.40
N HIS A 106 22.03 12.60 -19.85
CA HIS A 106 21.79 11.66 -18.75
C HIS A 106 21.45 12.35 -17.43
N VAL A 107 22.13 13.45 -17.10
CA VAL A 107 21.80 14.25 -15.90
C VAL A 107 20.40 14.82 -16.02
N ARG A 108 20.06 15.39 -17.19
CA ARG A 108 18.71 15.90 -17.47
C ARG A 108 17.63 14.84 -17.36
N GLU A 109 17.81 13.67 -17.95
CA GLU A 109 16.83 12.57 -17.83
C GLU A 109 16.69 12.08 -16.38
N ARG A 110 17.79 12.01 -15.63
CA ARG A 110 17.75 11.65 -14.20
C ARG A 110 16.94 12.67 -13.41
N LEU A 111 17.21 13.97 -13.60
CA LEU A 111 16.49 15.04 -12.94
C LEU A 111 15.01 15.08 -13.32
N ILE A 112 14.69 14.86 -14.61
CA ILE A 112 13.28 14.70 -15.04
C ILE A 112 12.63 13.56 -14.28
N ARG A 113 13.27 12.39 -14.15
CA ARG A 113 12.73 11.24 -13.40
C ARG A 113 12.57 11.53 -11.90
N GLU A 114 13.53 12.23 -11.29
CA GLU A 114 13.44 12.61 -9.88
C GLU A 114 12.36 13.66 -9.63
N ILE A 115 12.18 14.63 -10.52
CA ILE A 115 11.09 15.62 -10.41
C ILE A 115 9.74 14.95 -10.67
N LEU A 116 9.64 14.12 -11.71
CA LEU A 116 8.46 13.28 -12.00
C LEU A 116 8.10 12.45 -10.77
N SER A 117 9.08 11.83 -10.11
CA SER A 117 8.84 10.99 -8.94
C SER A 117 8.29 11.78 -7.76
N GLN A 118 8.81 12.98 -7.49
CA GLN A 118 8.25 13.85 -6.45
C GLN A 118 6.79 14.21 -6.76
N VAL A 119 6.48 14.56 -8.00
CA VAL A 119 5.12 14.97 -8.40
C VAL A 119 4.13 13.80 -8.41
N VAL A 120 4.56 12.64 -8.91
CA VAL A 120 3.80 11.39 -8.89
C VAL A 120 3.43 11.05 -7.44
N ILE A 121 4.37 11.10 -6.51
CA ILE A 121 4.10 10.78 -5.11
C ILE A 121 3.25 11.84 -4.41
N GLU A 122 3.49 13.12 -4.71
CA GLU A 122 2.88 14.19 -3.93
C GLU A 122 1.48 14.58 -4.43
N LYS A 123 1.16 14.57 -5.74
CA LYS A 123 -0.14 15.10 -6.22
C LYS A 123 -0.83 14.47 -7.43
N THR A 124 -0.14 13.89 -8.42
CA THR A 124 -0.79 13.59 -9.73
C THR A 124 -0.93 12.13 -10.12
N SER A 125 -0.49 11.17 -9.28
CA SER A 125 -0.59 9.73 -9.62
C SER A 125 -2.01 9.29 -9.97
N ILE A 126 -3.03 9.78 -9.27
CA ILE A 126 -4.42 9.38 -9.48
C ILE A 126 -4.94 9.90 -10.82
N ASP A 127 -4.65 11.16 -11.17
CA ASP A 127 -5.09 11.74 -12.44
C ASP A 127 -4.34 11.12 -13.63
N ILE A 128 -3.04 10.83 -13.46
CA ILE A 128 -2.25 10.06 -14.42
C ILE A 128 -2.88 8.67 -14.63
N LEU A 129 -3.26 7.98 -13.55
CA LEU A 129 -3.92 6.68 -13.64
C LEU A 129 -5.27 6.77 -14.35
N ARG A 130 -6.09 7.79 -14.09
CA ARG A 130 -7.37 8.02 -14.79
C ARG A 130 -7.17 8.16 -16.29
N ASP A 131 -6.25 9.02 -16.71
CA ASP A 131 -5.90 9.23 -18.11
C ASP A 131 -5.36 7.94 -18.76
N LEU A 132 -4.46 7.22 -18.07
CA LEU A 132 -3.97 5.93 -18.56
C LEU A 132 -5.10 4.90 -18.71
N ILE A 133 -6.02 4.80 -17.75
CA ILE A 133 -7.18 3.88 -17.81
C ILE A 133 -8.03 4.18 -19.05
N GLU A 134 -8.32 5.46 -19.33
CA GLU A 134 -9.10 5.86 -20.51
C GLU A 134 -8.40 5.46 -21.81
N ASN A 135 -7.10 5.76 -21.91
CA ASN A 135 -6.29 5.43 -23.08
C ASN A 135 -6.17 3.90 -23.29
N VAL A 136 -5.92 3.13 -22.23
CA VAL A 136 -5.89 1.65 -22.30
C VAL A 136 -7.27 1.10 -22.68
N THR A 137 -8.35 1.65 -22.12
CA THR A 137 -9.72 1.25 -22.47
C THR A 137 -9.99 1.45 -23.96
N ALA A 138 -9.62 2.61 -24.50
CA ALA A 138 -9.79 2.93 -25.91
C ALA A 138 -9.01 1.96 -26.80
N LEU A 139 -7.75 1.68 -26.46
CA LEU A 139 -6.92 0.72 -27.20
C LEU A 139 -7.47 -0.70 -27.18
N LEU A 140 -7.90 -1.21 -26.02
CA LEU A 140 -8.50 -2.54 -25.94
C LEU A 140 -9.77 -2.64 -26.80
N ARG A 141 -10.62 -1.60 -26.80
CA ARG A 141 -11.83 -1.55 -27.66
C ARG A 141 -11.50 -1.49 -29.15
N MET A 142 -10.39 -0.84 -29.52
CA MET A 142 -9.94 -0.72 -30.90
C MET A 142 -9.39 -2.05 -31.43
N TYR A 143 -8.48 -2.67 -30.69
CA TYR A 143 -7.79 -3.90 -31.11
C TYR A 143 -8.56 -5.19 -30.82
N LYS A 144 -9.52 -5.16 -29.89
CA LYS A 144 -10.40 -6.28 -29.51
C LYS A 144 -9.63 -7.60 -29.30
N PRO A 145 -8.67 -7.65 -28.34
CA PRO A 145 -7.94 -8.88 -28.05
C PRO A 145 -8.89 -9.97 -27.52
N ASN A 146 -8.42 -11.22 -27.50
CA ASN A 146 -9.14 -12.30 -26.83
C ASN A 146 -9.37 -11.95 -25.36
N THR A 147 -10.61 -12.05 -24.92
CA THR A 147 -11.00 -11.60 -23.58
C THR A 147 -11.56 -12.71 -22.72
N ARG A 148 -11.23 -12.65 -21.44
CA ARG A 148 -11.82 -13.44 -20.38
C ARG A 148 -12.64 -12.53 -19.47
N ALA A 149 -13.90 -12.88 -19.25
CA ALA A 149 -14.76 -12.15 -18.34
C ALA A 149 -14.21 -12.23 -16.92
N PHE A 150 -14.23 -11.12 -16.19
CA PHE A 150 -13.90 -11.14 -14.77
C PHE A 150 -15.08 -11.77 -14.00
N PRO A 151 -14.88 -12.84 -13.23
CA PRO A 151 -15.97 -13.42 -12.47
C PRO A 151 -16.32 -12.48 -11.31
N LYS A 152 -17.58 -12.05 -11.24
CA LYS A 152 -18.09 -11.28 -10.10
C LYS A 152 -18.86 -12.22 -9.18
N LYS A 153 -18.37 -12.41 -7.95
CA LYS A 153 -19.12 -13.04 -6.85
C LYS A 153 -19.87 -11.97 -6.06
N ILE A 154 -21.03 -12.31 -5.53
CA ILE A 154 -21.77 -11.48 -4.58
C ILE A 154 -21.90 -12.29 -3.29
N ILE A 155 -21.32 -11.76 -2.21
CA ILE A 155 -21.35 -12.40 -0.90
C ILE A 155 -22.12 -11.49 0.06
N LYS A 156 -23.19 -12.02 0.66
CA LYS A 156 -23.96 -11.27 1.67
C LYS A 156 -23.24 -11.38 3.01
N ALA A 157 -22.91 -10.24 3.61
CA ALA A 157 -22.32 -10.20 4.94
C ALA A 157 -23.25 -10.78 6.00
N GLN A 158 -22.74 -11.74 6.78
CA GLN A 158 -23.41 -12.27 7.97
C GLN A 158 -23.44 -11.20 9.07
N ARG A 159 -24.56 -11.13 9.77
CA ARG A 159 -24.82 -10.10 10.78
C ARG A 159 -25.15 -10.73 12.12
N ILE A 160 -24.58 -10.20 13.19
CA ILE A 160 -25.06 -10.47 14.54
C ILE A 160 -26.37 -9.68 14.70
N SER A 161 -27.49 -10.38 14.89
CA SER A 161 -28.82 -9.77 14.96
C SER A 161 -28.97 -8.86 16.19
N GLN A 162 -29.41 -7.61 15.98
CA GLN A 162 -29.78 -6.71 17.08
C GLN A 162 -30.88 -7.28 17.98
N ALA A 163 -31.86 -7.98 17.39
CA ALA A 163 -32.95 -8.62 18.14
C ALA A 163 -32.44 -9.77 19.03
N PHE A 164 -31.28 -10.35 18.68
CA PHE A 164 -30.61 -11.33 19.51
C PHE A 164 -29.81 -10.66 20.64
N LEU A 165 -29.12 -9.54 20.37
CA LEU A 165 -28.43 -8.75 21.40
C LEU A 165 -29.40 -8.16 22.44
N SER A 166 -30.54 -7.62 22.00
CA SER A 166 -31.57 -7.06 22.90
C SER A 166 -32.27 -8.14 23.74
N ARG A 167 -32.67 -9.27 23.13
CA ARG A 167 -33.28 -10.39 23.86
C ARG A 167 -32.34 -11.05 24.88
N LEU A 168 -31.03 -10.94 24.70
CA LEU A 168 -30.03 -11.49 25.62
C LEU A 168 -29.73 -10.57 26.81
N ARG A 169 -29.86 -9.25 26.65
CA ARG A 169 -29.93 -8.30 27.78
C ARG A 169 -30.99 -8.75 28.78
N ASP A 170 -32.11 -9.24 28.25
CA ASP A 170 -33.29 -9.63 29.04
C ASP A 170 -33.28 -11.09 29.52
N LYS A 171 -32.51 -12.01 28.91
CA LYS A 171 -32.56 -13.46 29.19
C LYS A 171 -31.42 -14.05 30.03
N VAL A 172 -30.27 -13.39 30.14
CA VAL A 172 -29.14 -13.93 30.93
C VAL A 172 -29.14 -13.33 32.34
N ALA A 173 -30.03 -13.86 33.19
CA ALA A 173 -30.02 -13.61 34.63
C ALA A 173 -28.86 -14.37 35.29
N PHE A 174 -28.25 -13.76 36.33
CA PHE A 174 -27.37 -14.38 37.35
C PHE A 174 -25.86 -14.59 37.10
N LYS A 175 -25.17 -13.70 36.39
CA LYS A 175 -23.72 -13.49 36.66
C LYS A 175 -23.39 -11.99 36.65
N GLN A 176 -22.88 -11.46 37.75
CA GLN A 176 -22.27 -10.13 37.77
C GLN A 176 -21.06 -10.19 36.84
N ILE A 177 -21.13 -9.47 35.73
CA ILE A 177 -20.02 -9.34 34.78
C ILE A 177 -19.23 -8.12 35.22
N THR A 178 -17.92 -8.24 35.25
CA THR A 178 -17.00 -7.15 35.58
C THR A 178 -16.19 -6.75 34.33
N VAL A 179 -15.55 -5.58 34.33
CA VAL A 179 -14.59 -5.22 33.27
C VAL A 179 -13.46 -6.25 33.13
N ASN A 180 -13.02 -6.90 34.21
CA ASN A 180 -11.99 -7.94 34.16
C ASN A 180 -12.42 -9.19 33.37
N ASP A 181 -13.71 -9.51 33.41
CA ASP A 181 -14.28 -10.57 32.56
C ASP A 181 -14.19 -10.17 31.08
N LEU A 182 -14.47 -8.89 30.75
CA LEU A 182 -14.35 -8.39 29.38
C LEU A 182 -12.91 -8.40 28.88
N PHE A 183 -11.94 -7.99 29.70
CA PHE A 183 -10.52 -8.12 29.36
C PHE A 183 -10.13 -9.57 29.10
N SER A 184 -10.61 -10.49 29.94
CA SER A 184 -10.31 -11.92 29.80
C SER A 184 -10.87 -12.49 28.49
N LEU A 185 -12.09 -12.11 28.11
CA LEU A 185 -12.69 -12.49 26.82
C LEU A 185 -11.89 -11.92 25.65
N PHE A 186 -11.46 -10.65 25.74
CA PHE A 186 -10.64 -10.03 24.69
C PHE A 186 -9.30 -10.77 24.52
N ILE A 187 -8.62 -11.05 25.63
CA ILE A 187 -7.33 -11.74 25.68
C ILE A 187 -7.39 -13.15 25.07
N ARG A 188 -8.54 -13.83 25.18
CA ARG A 188 -8.80 -15.16 24.60
C ARG A 188 -9.28 -15.11 23.15
N GLY A 189 -9.71 -13.94 22.66
CA GLY A 189 -10.30 -13.78 21.33
C GLY A 189 -11.79 -14.10 21.26
N ASP A 190 -12.48 -14.22 22.39
CA ASP A 190 -13.91 -14.53 22.49
C ASP A 190 -14.78 -13.27 22.23
N PHE A 191 -14.61 -12.67 21.04
CA PHE A 191 -15.18 -11.36 20.71
C PHE A 191 -16.71 -11.34 20.65
N ASP A 192 -17.33 -12.43 20.20
CA ASP A 192 -18.80 -12.54 20.17
C ASP A 192 -19.41 -12.43 21.55
N ASP A 193 -18.82 -13.13 22.53
CA ASP A 193 -19.27 -13.09 23.92
C ASP A 193 -18.93 -11.76 24.58
N LEU A 194 -17.77 -11.17 24.27
CA LEU A 194 -17.40 -9.85 24.75
C LEU A 194 -18.43 -8.80 24.32
N ILE A 195 -18.80 -8.77 23.03
CA ILE A 195 -19.82 -7.84 22.51
C ILE A 195 -21.14 -8.03 23.24
N ARG A 196 -21.58 -9.28 23.45
CA ARG A 196 -22.84 -9.58 24.16
C ARG A 196 -22.79 -9.07 25.60
N TYR A 197 -21.72 -9.37 26.32
CA TYR A 197 -21.62 -9.11 27.75
C TYR A 197 -21.28 -7.66 28.10
N ALA A 198 -20.53 -6.96 27.26
CA ALA A 198 -20.16 -5.57 27.50
C ALA A 198 -21.36 -4.63 27.65
N THR A 199 -22.46 -4.92 26.93
CA THR A 199 -23.70 -4.11 27.00
C THR A 199 -24.29 -4.01 28.41
N LYS A 200 -23.99 -4.96 29.30
CA LYS A 200 -24.45 -4.93 30.71
C LYS A 200 -23.77 -3.87 31.56
N LEU A 201 -22.62 -3.36 31.12
CA LEU A 201 -21.82 -2.36 31.83
C LEU A 201 -21.98 -0.94 31.28
N PHE A 202 -22.82 -0.75 30.26
CA PHE A 202 -22.99 0.58 29.63
C PHE A 202 -23.68 1.61 30.54
N ASP A 203 -24.41 1.15 31.55
CA ASP A 203 -25.12 2.00 32.52
C ASP A 203 -24.40 2.04 33.89
N THR A 204 -23.11 1.68 33.95
CA THR A 204 -22.30 1.65 35.19
C THR A 204 -21.14 2.66 35.14
N ASN A 205 -20.40 2.80 36.25
CA ASN A 205 -19.19 3.63 36.29
C ASN A 205 -18.06 3.11 35.38
N GLU A 206 -18.17 1.88 34.89
CA GLU A 206 -17.21 1.24 33.99
C GLU A 206 -17.60 1.38 32.50
N LYS A 207 -18.63 2.18 32.21
CA LYS A 207 -19.22 2.41 30.89
C LYS A 207 -18.18 2.61 29.79
N ASP A 208 -17.26 3.56 29.95
CA ASP A 208 -16.29 3.90 28.90
C ASP A 208 -15.37 2.73 28.56
N MET A 209 -14.89 1.99 29.58
CA MET A 209 -14.05 0.80 29.35
C MET A 209 -14.82 -0.29 28.62
N ALA A 210 -16.06 -0.55 29.04
CA ALA A 210 -16.91 -1.56 28.42
C ALA A 210 -17.24 -1.21 26.96
N ILE A 211 -17.57 0.05 26.69
CA ILE A 211 -17.85 0.53 25.33
C ILE A 211 -16.60 0.46 24.45
N ALA A 212 -15.43 0.84 24.96
CA ALA A 212 -14.18 0.78 24.21
C ALA A 212 -13.78 -0.67 23.86
N LEU A 213 -13.83 -1.60 24.83
CA LEU A 213 -13.60 -3.02 24.58
C LEU A 213 -14.61 -3.61 23.59
N HIS A 214 -15.90 -3.31 23.77
CA HIS A 214 -16.96 -3.70 22.84
C HIS A 214 -16.65 -3.25 21.42
N SER A 215 -16.31 -1.98 21.26
CA SER A 215 -16.09 -1.36 19.95
C SER A 215 -14.82 -1.89 19.28
N LYS A 216 -13.77 -2.17 20.05
CA LYS A 216 -12.56 -2.82 19.53
C LYS A 216 -12.83 -4.26 19.10
N ALA A 217 -13.58 -5.04 19.88
CA ALA A 217 -13.97 -6.41 19.51
C ALA A 217 -14.86 -6.41 18.26
N ALA A 218 -15.81 -5.47 18.17
CA ALA A 218 -16.63 -5.25 16.99
C ALA A 218 -15.76 -4.91 15.75
N PHE A 219 -14.78 -4.03 15.90
CA PHE A 219 -13.81 -3.74 14.85
C PHE A 219 -13.03 -4.98 14.42
N MET A 220 -12.55 -5.81 15.36
CA MET A 220 -11.86 -7.06 15.04
C MET A 220 -12.74 -8.00 14.21
N LEU A 221 -14.03 -8.17 14.56
CA LEU A 221 -14.97 -8.99 13.80
C LEU A 221 -15.32 -8.38 12.43
N LEU A 222 -15.51 -7.07 12.35
CA LEU A 222 -15.77 -6.34 11.10
C LEU A 222 -14.57 -6.40 10.13
N ASN A 223 -13.38 -6.70 10.62
CA ASN A 223 -12.20 -6.92 9.79
C ASN A 223 -12.11 -8.32 9.19
N ARG A 224 -12.93 -9.27 9.66
CA ARG A 224 -12.96 -10.64 9.13
C ARG A 224 -13.77 -10.71 7.82
N PRO A 225 -13.57 -11.76 7.01
CA PRO A 225 -14.39 -12.02 5.84
C PRO A 225 -15.92 -11.99 6.12
N PRO A 226 -16.76 -11.62 5.12
CA PRO A 226 -18.20 -11.39 5.29
C PRO A 226 -19.02 -12.63 5.65
N ASP A 227 -18.50 -13.83 5.40
CA ASP A 227 -19.01 -15.10 5.88
C ASP A 227 -18.90 -15.27 7.40
N PHE A 228 -18.13 -14.42 8.09
CA PHE A 228 -18.12 -14.37 9.55
C PHE A 228 -19.14 -13.35 10.09
N PRO A 229 -19.91 -13.70 11.13
CA PRO A 229 -20.79 -12.77 11.82
C PRO A 229 -20.02 -11.59 12.42
N ALA A 230 -20.56 -10.38 12.27
CA ALA A 230 -20.09 -9.20 12.96
C ALA A 230 -21.27 -8.24 13.23
N PRO A 231 -21.15 -7.31 14.18
CA PRO A 231 -22.16 -6.28 14.40
C PRO A 231 -22.24 -5.32 13.20
N LEU A 232 -23.32 -4.52 13.14
CA LEU A 232 -23.41 -3.45 12.16
C LEU A 232 -22.45 -2.32 12.52
N LEU A 233 -21.78 -1.79 11.50
CA LEU A 233 -20.83 -0.68 11.65
C LEU A 233 -21.51 0.57 12.25
N GLU A 234 -22.69 0.92 11.74
CA GLU A 234 -23.47 2.09 12.19
C GLU A 234 -23.86 2.00 13.67
N ASP A 235 -24.27 0.81 14.13
CA ASP A 235 -24.61 0.58 15.53
C ASP A 235 -23.39 0.77 16.43
N THR A 236 -22.26 0.22 16.02
CA THR A 236 -21.01 0.31 16.76
C THR A 236 -20.54 1.76 16.84
N LEU A 237 -20.64 2.51 15.74
CA LEU A 237 -20.34 3.95 15.71
C LEU A 237 -21.26 4.75 16.65
N ASN A 238 -22.54 4.41 16.74
CA ASN A 238 -23.48 5.07 17.66
C ASN A 238 -23.20 4.73 19.12
N ILE A 239 -22.66 3.54 19.39
CA ILE A 239 -22.21 3.12 20.72
C ILE A 239 -20.95 3.91 21.12
N VAL A 240 -19.95 4.05 20.24
CA VAL A 240 -18.70 4.80 20.51
C VAL A 240 -18.96 6.26 20.86
N LYS A 241 -19.97 6.91 20.26
CA LYS A 241 -20.34 8.31 20.57
C LYS A 241 -20.74 8.56 22.03
N LYS A 242 -21.00 7.50 22.79
CA LYS A 242 -21.37 7.58 24.21
C LYS A 242 -20.16 7.54 25.15
N ILE A 243 -18.95 7.30 24.65
CA ILE A 243 -17.72 7.33 25.46
C ILE A 243 -17.47 8.78 25.89
N ASP A 244 -17.20 9.00 27.17
CA ASP A 244 -16.92 10.32 27.71
C ASP A 244 -15.42 10.71 27.55
N ASP A 245 -14.51 9.74 27.56
CA ASP A 245 -13.09 9.90 27.19
C ASP A 245 -12.92 10.35 25.72
N PRO A 246 -12.44 11.59 25.44
CA PRO A 246 -12.38 12.13 24.08
C PRO A 246 -11.42 11.36 23.18
N PHE A 247 -10.29 10.89 23.72
CA PHE A 247 -9.30 10.16 22.93
C PHE A 247 -9.88 8.82 22.48
N LEU A 248 -10.47 8.06 23.39
CA LEU A 248 -11.07 6.76 23.07
C LEU A 248 -12.22 6.93 22.06
N ALA A 249 -13.08 7.94 22.25
CA ALA A 249 -14.18 8.23 21.36
C ALA A 249 -13.70 8.54 19.92
N ASP A 250 -12.73 9.45 19.78
CA ASP A 250 -12.22 9.88 18.48
C ASP A 250 -11.43 8.78 17.79
N TYR A 251 -10.55 8.08 18.53
CA TYR A 251 -9.69 7.04 17.96
C TYR A 251 -10.52 5.85 17.47
N LEU A 252 -11.45 5.34 18.28
CA LEU A 252 -12.31 4.21 17.90
C LEU A 252 -13.28 4.59 16.78
N SER A 253 -13.78 5.85 16.77
CA SER A 253 -14.62 6.35 15.68
C SER A 253 -13.84 6.37 14.35
N ALA A 254 -12.61 6.90 14.35
CA ALA A 254 -11.76 6.92 13.16
C ALA A 254 -11.38 5.49 12.73
N GLU A 255 -11.09 4.60 13.67
CA GLU A 255 -10.80 3.20 13.40
C GLU A 255 -11.97 2.48 12.73
N LEU A 256 -13.19 2.61 13.25
CA LEU A 256 -14.39 2.02 12.65
C LEU A 256 -14.69 2.62 11.26
N LYS A 257 -14.59 3.95 11.11
CA LYS A 257 -14.82 4.61 9.81
C LYS A 257 -13.78 4.21 8.75
N SER A 258 -12.58 3.77 9.15
CA SER A 258 -11.56 3.29 8.21
C SER A 258 -11.98 2.05 7.40
N ILE A 259 -13.06 1.36 7.81
CA ILE A 259 -13.67 0.26 7.05
C ILE A 259 -14.35 0.75 5.77
N ILE A 260 -14.85 1.99 5.75
CA ILE A 260 -15.62 2.55 4.62
C ILE A 260 -14.93 3.73 3.93
N SER A 261 -13.90 4.30 4.54
CA SER A 261 -13.22 5.50 4.07
C SER A 261 -11.71 5.41 4.25
N VAL A 262 -10.97 5.83 3.22
CA VAL A 262 -9.50 5.82 3.22
C VAL A 262 -8.95 6.92 4.13
N GLY A 263 -9.54 8.13 4.09
CA GLY A 263 -9.10 9.27 4.89
C GLY A 263 -9.13 9.03 6.40
N ASN A 264 -10.06 8.20 6.89
CA ASN A 264 -10.16 7.91 8.33
C ASN A 264 -8.99 7.09 8.88
N LEU A 265 -8.22 6.39 8.02
CA LEU A 265 -6.97 5.76 8.46
C LEU A 265 -5.90 6.80 8.83
N LEU A 266 -5.86 7.94 8.11
CA LEU A 266 -5.01 9.07 8.46
C LEU A 266 -5.51 9.77 9.72
N GLU A 267 -6.81 10.04 9.81
CA GLU A 267 -7.44 10.64 10.99
C GLU A 267 -7.11 9.85 12.27
N ARG A 268 -7.21 8.51 12.21
CA ARG A 268 -6.83 7.63 13.33
C ARG A 268 -5.39 7.86 13.78
N ARG A 269 -4.45 8.01 12.84
CA ARG A 269 -3.05 8.31 13.14
C ARG A 269 -2.90 9.70 13.74
N GLU A 270 -3.59 10.70 13.21
CA GLU A 270 -3.53 12.08 13.73
C GLU A 270 -4.07 12.20 15.15
N VAL A 271 -5.18 11.51 15.47
CA VAL A 271 -5.72 11.43 16.83
C VAL A 271 -4.69 10.83 17.79
N TYR A 272 -4.05 9.73 17.40
CA TYR A 272 -2.97 9.14 18.20
C TYR A 272 -1.80 10.12 18.40
N MET A 273 -1.29 10.72 17.32
CA MET A 273 -0.13 11.61 17.39
C MET A 273 -0.39 12.83 18.28
N LYS A 274 -1.59 13.41 18.24
CA LYS A 274 -1.98 14.55 19.10
C LYS A 274 -2.03 14.19 20.59
N ASN A 275 -2.29 12.93 20.92
CA ASN A 275 -2.47 12.46 22.30
C ASN A 275 -1.33 11.56 22.79
N ARG A 276 -0.25 11.40 22.02
CA ARG A 276 0.81 10.41 22.28
C ARG A 276 1.42 10.52 23.68
N GLU A 277 1.77 11.74 24.11
CA GLU A 277 2.38 11.96 25.43
C GLU A 277 1.40 11.63 26.57
N PHE A 278 0.14 12.06 26.43
CA PHE A 278 -0.93 11.76 27.37
C PHE A 278 -1.19 10.25 27.51
N ILE A 279 -1.23 9.53 26.38
CA ILE A 279 -1.39 8.08 26.34
C ILE A 279 -0.25 7.38 27.08
N LEU A 280 1.00 7.77 26.82
CA LEU A 280 2.17 7.16 27.44
C LEU A 280 2.16 7.35 28.96
N ASP A 281 1.72 8.50 29.44
CA ASP A 281 1.54 8.79 30.87
C ASP A 281 0.41 7.95 31.51
N ILE A 282 -0.74 7.78 30.84
CA ILE A 282 -1.83 6.91 31.31
C ILE A 282 -1.39 5.45 31.47
N VAL A 283 -0.65 4.96 30.48
CA VAL A 283 -0.15 3.58 30.41
C VAL A 283 0.75 3.24 31.61
N GLU A 284 1.29 4.24 32.31
CA GLU A 284 2.14 4.06 33.49
C GLU A 284 1.38 4.14 34.83
N LYS A 285 0.16 4.71 34.84
CA LYS A 285 -0.56 5.06 36.08
C LYS A 285 -1.52 4.01 36.62
N SER A 286 -2.16 3.21 35.77
CA SER A 286 -3.16 2.22 36.19
C SER A 286 -3.15 0.99 35.28
N ILE A 287 -3.19 -0.20 35.87
CA ILE A 287 -3.16 -1.47 35.12
C ILE A 287 -4.37 -1.60 34.18
N HIS A 288 -5.58 -1.28 34.65
CA HIS A 288 -6.79 -1.41 33.82
C HIS A 288 -6.85 -0.37 32.70
N LEU A 289 -6.48 0.89 32.99
CA LEU A 289 -6.42 1.93 31.96
C LEU A 289 -5.31 1.65 30.95
N ARG A 290 -4.14 1.18 31.42
CA ARG A 290 -3.06 0.71 30.56
C ARG A 290 -3.55 -0.37 29.61
N ASP A 291 -4.13 -1.44 30.13
CA ASP A 291 -4.54 -2.58 29.31
C ASP A 291 -5.64 -2.17 28.32
N LEU A 292 -6.58 -1.29 28.71
CA LEU A 292 -7.60 -0.73 27.82
C LEU A 292 -6.98 0.06 26.67
N TYR A 293 -6.07 0.97 26.97
CA TYR A 293 -5.43 1.84 25.97
C TYR A 293 -4.54 1.02 25.03
N LEU A 294 -3.76 0.07 25.55
CA LEU A 294 -2.95 -0.83 24.74
C LEU A 294 -3.80 -1.72 23.83
N ILE A 295 -4.93 -2.25 24.31
CA ILE A 295 -5.89 -3.00 23.47
C ILE A 295 -6.51 -2.10 22.40
N THR A 296 -6.90 -0.87 22.76
CA THR A 296 -7.46 0.10 21.82
C THR A 296 -6.47 0.43 20.70
N LEU A 297 -5.21 0.63 21.06
CA LEU A 297 -4.11 0.94 20.15
C LEU A 297 -3.52 -0.28 19.43
N LEU A 298 -4.09 -1.47 19.60
CA LEU A 298 -3.66 -2.67 18.89
C LEU A 298 -3.76 -2.46 17.37
N GLY A 299 -2.63 -2.59 16.67
CA GLY A 299 -2.50 -2.27 15.25
C GLY A 299 -2.01 -0.84 14.94
N CYS A 300 -1.63 -0.07 15.97
CA CYS A 300 -0.89 1.17 15.79
C CYS A 300 0.58 0.87 15.43
N MET A 301 1.08 1.52 14.38
CA MET A 301 2.44 1.34 13.86
C MET A 301 3.47 2.22 14.60
N ASP A 302 3.46 2.17 15.93
CA ASP A 302 4.44 2.85 16.80
C ASP A 302 5.20 1.81 17.60
N GLN A 303 6.53 1.79 17.45
CA GLN A 303 7.39 0.81 18.11
C GLN A 303 7.21 0.81 19.63
N GLY A 304 7.09 1.99 20.25
CA GLY A 304 6.93 2.11 21.70
C GLY A 304 5.61 1.55 22.21
N ILE A 305 4.54 1.62 21.42
CA ILE A 305 3.27 0.96 21.74
C ILE A 305 3.38 -0.56 21.57
N ILE A 306 3.99 -1.01 20.47
CA ILE A 306 4.19 -2.43 20.18
C ILE A 306 4.99 -3.12 21.30
N ASP A 307 6.11 -2.53 21.72
CA ASP A 307 6.95 -3.04 22.79
C ASP A 307 6.16 -3.14 24.12
N ARG A 308 5.38 -2.11 24.45
CA ARG A 308 4.54 -2.11 25.65
C ARG A 308 3.41 -3.15 25.60
N VAL A 309 2.84 -3.44 24.43
CA VAL A 309 1.87 -4.55 24.28
C VAL A 309 2.57 -5.89 24.53
N LEU A 310 3.73 -6.12 23.92
CA LEU A 310 4.51 -7.34 24.10
C LEU A 310 4.86 -7.57 25.58
N ASP A 311 5.29 -6.52 26.28
CA ASP A 311 5.63 -6.61 27.70
C ASP A 311 4.41 -6.81 28.60
N ALA A 312 3.35 -6.01 28.41
CA ALA A 312 2.18 -6.03 29.28
C ALA A 312 1.41 -7.36 29.20
N PHE A 313 1.40 -7.98 28.02
CA PHE A 313 0.62 -9.19 27.73
C PHE A 313 1.48 -10.45 27.60
N LYS A 314 2.80 -10.39 27.79
CA LYS A 314 3.68 -11.56 27.79
C LYS A 314 3.16 -12.66 28.73
N GLY A 315 2.96 -13.86 28.19
CA GLY A 315 2.42 -15.01 28.93
C GLY A 315 0.94 -14.90 29.34
N LYS A 316 0.28 -13.76 29.10
CA LYS A 316 -1.15 -13.55 29.41
C LYS A 316 -2.06 -13.77 28.20
N SER A 317 -1.63 -13.36 27.00
CA SER A 317 -2.41 -13.48 25.77
C SER A 317 -1.54 -13.93 24.60
N SER A 318 -1.81 -15.09 24.03
CA SER A 318 -1.19 -15.49 22.75
C SER A 318 -1.61 -14.55 21.62
N LEU A 319 -2.88 -14.14 21.60
CA LEU A 319 -3.45 -13.27 20.58
C LEU A 319 -2.76 -11.91 20.52
N LEU A 320 -2.74 -11.17 21.63
CA LEU A 320 -2.18 -9.82 21.65
C LEU A 320 -0.68 -9.82 21.35
N ASN A 321 0.06 -10.80 21.88
CA ASN A 321 1.49 -10.90 21.59
C ASN A 321 1.76 -11.28 20.13
N ALA A 322 1.02 -12.23 19.55
CA ALA A 322 1.21 -12.61 18.15
C ALA A 322 0.88 -11.44 17.20
N MET A 323 -0.18 -10.69 17.48
CA MET A 323 -0.53 -9.48 16.73
C MET A 323 0.54 -8.40 16.85
N ALA A 324 0.99 -8.08 18.07
CA ALA A 324 2.04 -7.08 18.27
C ALA A 324 3.37 -7.51 17.64
N TYR A 325 3.75 -8.78 17.79
CA TYR A 325 4.95 -9.34 17.17
C TYR A 325 4.89 -9.30 15.65
N CYS A 326 3.70 -9.50 15.06
CA CYS A 326 3.50 -9.37 13.63
C CYS A 326 3.87 -7.97 13.12
N TYR A 327 3.41 -6.92 13.81
CA TYR A 327 3.78 -5.53 13.49
C TYR A 327 5.23 -5.22 13.81
N ASN A 328 5.78 -5.78 14.89
CA ASN A 328 7.20 -5.65 15.25
C ASN A 328 8.10 -6.17 14.11
N VAL A 329 7.86 -7.40 13.63
CA VAL A 329 8.64 -7.97 12.52
C VAL A 329 8.53 -7.12 11.26
N PHE A 330 7.32 -6.63 10.94
CA PHE A 330 7.13 -5.76 9.79
C PHE A 330 7.92 -4.45 9.90
N LEU A 331 7.92 -3.80 11.06
CA LEU A 331 8.72 -2.59 11.30
C LEU A 331 10.23 -2.87 11.28
N THR A 332 10.67 -3.98 11.88
CA THR A 332 12.07 -4.41 11.84
C THR A 332 12.55 -4.60 10.41
N LEU A 333 11.80 -5.31 9.56
CA LEU A 333 12.20 -5.51 8.17
C LEU A 333 12.29 -4.19 7.37
N ILE A 334 11.44 -3.21 7.67
CA ILE A 334 11.44 -1.92 6.96
C ILE A 334 12.53 -0.98 7.48
N ASN A 335 12.73 -0.91 8.78
CA ASN A 335 13.59 0.10 9.40
C ASN A 335 15.02 -0.40 9.68
N THR A 336 15.14 -1.69 10.01
CA THR A 336 16.40 -2.34 10.41
C THR A 336 16.45 -3.77 9.84
N PRO A 337 16.43 -3.93 8.50
CA PRO A 337 16.45 -5.25 7.88
C PRO A 337 17.71 -6.03 8.26
N PRO A 338 17.65 -7.37 8.31
CA PRO A 338 18.84 -8.20 8.49
C PRO A 338 19.91 -7.85 7.46
N SER A 339 21.15 -7.70 7.91
CA SER A 339 22.27 -7.26 7.06
C SER A 339 23.00 -8.42 6.37
N ASN A 340 22.81 -9.64 6.87
CA ASN A 340 23.49 -10.85 6.42
C ASN A 340 22.63 -12.11 6.66
N ILE A 341 23.06 -13.23 6.08
CA ILE A 341 22.33 -14.52 6.14
C ILE A 341 22.16 -15.02 7.58
N GLU A 342 23.14 -14.81 8.46
CA GLU A 342 23.07 -15.28 9.85
C GLU A 342 21.98 -14.54 10.64
N GLU A 343 21.94 -13.22 10.54
CA GLU A 343 20.88 -12.39 11.14
C GLU A 343 19.49 -12.75 10.59
N TRP A 344 19.40 -12.98 9.27
CA TRP A 344 18.16 -13.40 8.63
C TRP A 344 17.70 -14.77 9.15
N MET A 345 18.60 -15.76 9.22
CA MET A 345 18.28 -17.09 9.74
C MET A 345 17.91 -17.06 11.23
N LYS A 346 18.55 -16.19 12.02
CA LYS A 346 18.16 -15.95 13.42
C LYS A 346 16.73 -15.40 13.52
N LEU A 347 16.37 -14.45 12.66
CA LEU A 347 15.01 -13.91 12.62
C LEU A 347 14.00 -14.97 12.18
N VAL A 348 14.27 -15.73 11.10
CA VAL A 348 13.41 -16.84 10.65
C VAL A 348 13.22 -17.87 11.77
N SER A 349 14.29 -18.30 12.42
CA SER A 349 14.25 -19.28 13.51
C SER A 349 13.50 -18.76 14.73
N SER A 350 13.62 -17.46 15.05
CA SER A 350 12.86 -16.83 16.12
C SER A 350 11.36 -16.86 15.84
N ILE A 351 10.95 -16.55 14.59
CA ILE A 351 9.55 -16.57 14.19
C ILE A 351 9.02 -18.01 14.19
N ASP A 352 9.79 -18.96 13.66
CA ASP A 352 9.41 -20.38 13.57
C ASP A 352 9.26 -21.04 14.95
N SER A 353 10.17 -20.74 15.87
CA SER A 353 10.07 -21.14 17.28
C SER A 353 8.78 -20.56 17.90
N TYR A 354 8.47 -19.31 17.60
CA TYR A 354 7.29 -18.67 18.16
C TYR A 354 5.98 -19.21 17.57
N ILE A 355 5.97 -19.52 16.27
CA ILE A 355 4.88 -20.27 15.63
C ILE A 355 4.71 -21.62 16.31
N SER A 356 5.80 -22.36 16.53
CA SER A 356 5.76 -23.68 17.16
C SER A 356 5.20 -23.64 18.58
N GLU A 357 5.51 -22.61 19.36
CA GLU A 357 4.98 -22.41 20.72
C GLU A 357 3.47 -22.08 20.73
N LEU A 358 3.01 -21.33 19.73
CA LEU A 358 1.63 -20.83 19.65
C LEU A 358 0.71 -21.65 18.74
N LYS A 359 1.24 -22.57 17.92
CA LYS A 359 0.44 -23.33 16.94
C LYS A 359 -0.76 -24.00 17.62
N GLY A 360 -1.95 -23.75 17.07
CA GLY A 360 -3.21 -24.25 17.63
C GLY A 360 -3.82 -23.38 18.74
N LYS A 361 -3.15 -22.33 19.23
CA LYS A 361 -3.71 -21.32 20.13
C LYS A 361 -4.20 -20.10 19.34
N VAL A 362 -5.30 -19.48 19.76
CA VAL A 362 -5.82 -18.25 19.13
C VAL A 362 -4.72 -17.20 19.01
N GLY A 363 -4.54 -16.66 17.80
CA GLY A 363 -3.55 -15.64 17.48
C GLY A 363 -2.34 -16.12 16.67
N TRP A 364 -2.03 -17.41 16.65
CA TRP A 364 -0.87 -17.92 15.92
C TRP A 364 -0.94 -17.59 14.41
N GLU A 365 -2.15 -17.48 13.87
CA GLU A 365 -2.41 -17.18 12.48
C GLU A 365 -1.80 -15.84 12.02
N PHE A 366 -1.63 -14.87 12.93
CA PHE A 366 -0.99 -13.60 12.63
C PHE A 366 0.50 -13.73 12.31
N LEU A 367 1.18 -14.73 12.90
CA LEU A 367 2.61 -14.97 12.67
C LEU A 367 2.89 -15.49 11.26
N ALA A 368 1.88 -16.05 10.56
CA ALA A 368 2.03 -16.56 9.20
C ALA A 368 2.47 -15.46 8.22
N PHE A 369 1.93 -14.24 8.35
CA PHE A 369 2.34 -13.11 7.54
C PHE A 369 3.83 -12.77 7.77
N SER A 370 4.24 -12.66 9.04
CA SER A 370 5.63 -12.36 9.42
C SER A 370 6.61 -13.41 8.93
N TYR A 371 6.26 -14.69 9.06
CA TYR A 371 7.10 -15.79 8.62
C TYR A 371 7.29 -15.76 7.10
N LEU A 372 6.18 -15.71 6.34
CA LEU A 372 6.23 -15.67 4.87
C LEU A 372 6.96 -14.42 4.36
N LEU A 373 6.71 -13.25 4.95
CA LEU A 373 7.39 -12.01 4.58
C LEU A 373 8.89 -12.10 4.84
N THR A 374 9.31 -12.67 5.97
CA THR A 374 10.72 -12.84 6.33
C THR A 374 11.42 -13.85 5.44
N LEU A 375 10.75 -14.95 5.08
CA LEU A 375 11.29 -15.91 4.10
C LEU A 375 11.53 -15.24 2.76
N TRP A 376 10.54 -14.51 2.24
CA TRP A 376 10.71 -13.73 1.02
C TRP A 376 11.91 -12.79 1.15
N TRP A 377 12.04 -12.06 2.27
CA TRP A 377 13.13 -11.12 2.51
C TRP A 377 14.53 -11.72 2.31
N GLY A 378 14.70 -13.03 2.54
CA GLY A 378 15.94 -13.76 2.32
C GLY A 378 16.52 -13.63 0.90
N ASN A 379 15.65 -13.46 -0.11
CA ASN A 379 16.08 -13.27 -1.51
C ASN A 379 16.80 -11.93 -1.77
N TRP A 380 16.76 -11.00 -0.81
CA TRP A 380 17.37 -9.68 -0.91
C TRP A 380 18.54 -9.48 0.07
N ILE A 381 18.88 -10.51 0.84
CA ILE A 381 20.00 -10.45 1.78
C ILE A 381 21.33 -10.51 1.00
N PRO A 382 22.31 -9.65 1.32
CA PRO A 382 23.64 -9.73 0.74
C PRO A 382 24.27 -11.11 0.97
N GLY A 383 24.76 -11.72 -0.12
CA GLY A 383 25.43 -13.03 -0.08
C GLY A 383 24.52 -14.24 -0.30
N THR A 384 23.20 -14.07 -0.43
CA THR A 384 22.25 -15.14 -0.79
C THR A 384 22.61 -15.75 -2.15
N LYS A 385 22.74 -17.08 -2.19
CA LYS A 385 23.04 -17.86 -3.41
C LYS A 385 21.80 -18.52 -3.97
N GLU A 386 21.93 -19.14 -5.15
CA GLU A 386 20.82 -19.84 -5.81
C GLU A 386 20.20 -20.95 -4.94
N TYR A 387 21.01 -21.78 -4.28
CA TYR A 387 20.50 -22.86 -3.40
C TYR A 387 19.73 -22.31 -2.18
N ASP A 388 20.10 -21.14 -1.65
CA ASP A 388 19.38 -20.48 -0.55
C ASP A 388 17.98 -20.05 -1.04
N THR A 389 17.89 -19.62 -2.30
CA THR A 389 16.62 -19.24 -2.92
C THR A 389 15.72 -20.46 -3.12
N GLU A 390 16.26 -21.58 -3.60
CA GLU A 390 15.50 -22.84 -3.71
C GLU A 390 14.96 -23.27 -2.34
N PHE A 391 15.79 -23.19 -1.30
CA PHE A 391 15.35 -23.44 0.08
C PHE A 391 14.19 -22.52 0.51
N ILE A 392 14.27 -21.23 0.22
CA ILE A 392 13.19 -20.26 0.54
C ILE A 392 11.89 -20.67 -0.16
N PHE A 393 11.94 -20.99 -1.46
CA PHE A 393 10.76 -21.40 -2.22
C PHE A 393 10.15 -22.69 -1.67
N ASP A 394 10.97 -23.66 -1.29
CA ASP A 394 10.52 -24.91 -0.67
C ASP A 394 9.93 -24.71 0.73
N ALA A 395 10.53 -23.84 1.55
CA ALA A 395 10.01 -23.48 2.86
C ALA A 395 8.63 -22.81 2.74
N ILE A 396 8.47 -21.86 1.81
CA ILE A 396 7.20 -21.22 1.50
C ILE A 396 6.16 -22.25 1.03
N ARG A 397 6.54 -23.14 0.10
CA ARG A 397 5.64 -24.19 -0.42
C ARG A 397 5.15 -25.10 0.70
N LYS A 398 6.08 -25.63 1.52
CA LYS A 398 5.74 -26.52 2.63
C LYS A 398 4.83 -25.82 3.64
N PHE A 399 5.16 -24.60 4.03
CA PHE A 399 4.32 -23.83 4.94
C PHE A 399 2.92 -23.58 4.36
N TRP A 400 2.83 -23.23 3.08
CA TRP A 400 1.55 -23.02 2.39
C TRP A 400 0.71 -24.30 2.35
N ASP A 401 1.28 -25.41 1.89
CA ASP A 401 0.56 -26.67 1.73
C ASP A 401 0.04 -27.22 3.07
N GLU A 402 0.78 -27.00 4.16
CA GLU A 402 0.37 -27.41 5.50
C GLU A 402 -0.73 -26.52 6.11
N ASN A 403 -0.77 -25.22 5.79
CA ASN A 403 -1.56 -24.25 6.57
C ASN A 403 -2.62 -23.47 5.77
N ARG A 404 -2.65 -23.55 4.43
CA ARG A 404 -3.51 -22.69 3.58
C ARG A 404 -5.00 -22.77 3.91
N GLU A 405 -5.54 -23.98 4.14
CA GLU A 405 -6.98 -24.17 4.37
C GLU A 405 -7.39 -23.42 5.64
N PHE A 406 -6.62 -23.59 6.72
CA PHE A 406 -6.86 -22.88 7.97
C PHE A 406 -6.68 -21.37 7.84
N LEU A 407 -5.60 -20.91 7.20
CA LEU A 407 -5.27 -19.47 7.15
C LEU A 407 -6.21 -18.68 6.23
N VAL A 408 -6.57 -19.23 5.08
CA VAL A 408 -7.34 -18.54 4.04
C VAL A 408 -8.84 -18.73 4.19
N HIS A 409 -9.30 -19.96 4.47
CA HIS A 409 -10.72 -20.33 4.51
C HIS A 409 -11.20 -20.73 5.91
N GLY A 410 -10.30 -20.94 6.86
CA GLY A 410 -10.64 -21.37 8.22
C GLY A 410 -11.26 -20.27 9.08
N ASP A 411 -11.93 -20.73 10.15
CA ASP A 411 -12.49 -19.89 11.21
C ASP A 411 -11.36 -19.43 12.15
N ASN A 412 -10.77 -18.28 11.82
CA ASN A 412 -9.69 -17.65 12.57
C ASN A 412 -9.87 -16.11 12.60
N LEU A 413 -9.05 -15.41 13.37
CA LEU A 413 -9.17 -13.97 13.60
C LEU A 413 -8.41 -13.09 12.59
N LEU A 414 -7.82 -13.65 11.54
CA LEU A 414 -7.12 -12.87 10.52
C LEU A 414 -8.07 -11.88 9.82
N PRO A 415 -7.70 -10.59 9.79
CA PRO A 415 -8.32 -9.61 8.93
C PRO A 415 -8.27 -9.99 7.45
N THR A 416 -9.25 -9.54 6.67
CA THR A 416 -9.33 -9.76 5.22
C THR A 416 -8.03 -9.42 4.51
N TYR A 417 -7.44 -8.23 4.77
CA TYR A 417 -6.19 -7.82 4.12
C TYR A 417 -5.01 -8.74 4.45
N LEU A 418 -4.91 -9.28 5.67
CA LEU A 418 -3.83 -10.21 6.04
C LEU A 418 -4.02 -11.58 5.38
N ARG A 419 -5.26 -12.07 5.26
CA ARG A 419 -5.55 -13.29 4.48
C ARG A 419 -5.08 -13.15 3.04
N GLY A 420 -5.39 -12.00 2.42
CA GLY A 420 -4.93 -11.68 1.07
C GLY A 420 -3.41 -11.56 0.96
N ALA A 421 -2.75 -10.90 1.92
CA ALA A 421 -1.30 -10.80 1.97
C ALA A 421 -0.63 -12.18 2.12
N ILE A 422 -1.14 -13.03 3.02
CA ILE A 422 -0.67 -14.40 3.22
C ILE A 422 -0.86 -15.24 1.96
N TRP A 423 -2.00 -15.12 1.27
CA TRP A 423 -2.24 -15.80 0.00
C TRP A 423 -1.25 -15.34 -1.09
N ILE A 424 -1.02 -14.03 -1.20
CA ILE A 424 -0.05 -13.48 -2.15
C ILE A 424 1.35 -14.02 -1.87
N LEU A 425 1.81 -13.99 -0.62
CA LEU A 425 3.16 -14.41 -0.26
C LEU A 425 3.32 -15.95 -0.34
N GLY A 426 2.34 -16.72 0.13
CA GLY A 426 2.41 -18.18 0.18
C GLY A 426 2.20 -18.86 -1.19
N TYR A 427 1.39 -18.24 -2.05
CA TYR A 427 0.94 -18.86 -3.30
C TYR A 427 1.11 -17.97 -4.52
N GLY A 428 0.60 -16.74 -4.49
CA GLY A 428 0.55 -15.85 -5.66
C GLY A 428 1.93 -15.52 -6.24
N LEU A 429 2.82 -14.93 -5.44
CA LEU A 429 4.17 -14.54 -5.86
C LEU A 429 5.04 -15.75 -6.18
N ARG A 430 4.93 -16.81 -5.38
CA ARG A 430 5.71 -18.05 -5.58
C ARG A 430 5.43 -18.63 -6.97
N ASN A 431 4.16 -18.83 -7.31
CA ASN A 431 3.77 -19.36 -8.61
C ASN A 431 4.06 -18.39 -9.75
N LEU A 432 3.88 -17.08 -9.54
CA LEU A 432 4.19 -16.10 -10.57
C LEU A 432 5.68 -16.09 -10.91
N ILE A 433 6.57 -16.10 -9.91
CA ILE A 433 8.02 -16.11 -10.15
C ILE A 433 8.45 -17.43 -10.78
N ARG A 434 7.88 -18.56 -10.34
CA ARG A 434 8.10 -19.86 -10.98
C ARG A 434 7.73 -19.82 -12.47
N LEU A 435 6.57 -19.28 -12.81
CA LEU A 435 6.15 -19.05 -14.21
C LEU A 435 7.02 -18.04 -14.96
N ILE A 436 7.78 -17.17 -14.29
CA ILE A 436 8.73 -16.28 -14.98
C ILE A 436 10.01 -17.06 -15.31
N LEU A 437 10.48 -17.92 -14.39
CA LEU A 437 11.76 -18.61 -14.48
C LEU A 437 11.70 -19.93 -15.27
N GLU A 438 10.66 -20.74 -15.09
CA GLU A 438 10.52 -22.07 -15.67
C GLU A 438 9.84 -21.99 -17.05
N LYS A 439 10.62 -21.98 -18.13
CA LYS A 439 10.08 -21.87 -19.51
C LYS A 439 9.44 -23.16 -20.07
N LYS A 440 9.52 -24.33 -19.39
CA LYS A 440 9.36 -25.64 -20.04
C LYS A 440 8.09 -26.46 -19.75
N ASP A 441 7.30 -26.19 -18.70
CA ASP A 441 6.03 -26.92 -18.42
C ASP A 441 4.76 -26.01 -18.44
N PHE A 442 4.76 -25.03 -19.33
CA PHE A 442 4.13 -23.73 -19.13
C PHE A 442 2.59 -23.63 -19.18
N VAL A 443 1.89 -24.48 -19.94
CA VAL A 443 0.48 -24.20 -20.26
C VAL A 443 -0.47 -24.71 -19.18
N ARG A 444 -0.25 -25.92 -18.66
CA ARG A 444 -1.15 -26.54 -17.69
C ARG A 444 -1.07 -25.86 -16.32
N ASP A 445 0.15 -25.53 -15.88
CA ASP A 445 0.37 -24.85 -14.61
C ASP A 445 -0.12 -23.40 -14.65
N ALA A 446 0.07 -22.68 -15.77
CA ALA A 446 -0.44 -21.31 -15.93
C ALA A 446 -1.96 -21.25 -15.99
N GLN A 447 -2.63 -22.22 -16.63
CA GLN A 447 -4.10 -22.30 -16.67
C GLN A 447 -4.69 -22.64 -15.31
N GLN A 448 -4.11 -23.62 -14.60
CA GLN A 448 -4.54 -23.97 -13.24
C GLN A 448 -4.35 -22.77 -12.30
N PHE A 449 -3.18 -22.13 -12.34
CA PHE A 449 -2.93 -20.93 -11.55
C PHE A 449 -3.88 -19.79 -11.91
N LEU A 450 -4.20 -19.59 -13.20
CA LEU A 450 -5.18 -18.61 -13.66
C LEU A 450 -6.56 -18.86 -13.04
N LEU A 451 -7.03 -20.12 -12.97
CA LEU A 451 -8.32 -20.45 -12.37
C LEU A 451 -8.34 -20.17 -10.86
N GLU A 452 -7.26 -20.52 -10.15
CA GLU A 452 -7.19 -20.33 -8.70
C GLU A 452 -7.07 -18.85 -8.31
N ILE A 453 -6.26 -18.05 -9.02
CA ILE A 453 -6.21 -16.60 -8.77
C ILE A 453 -7.52 -15.92 -9.14
N GLU A 454 -8.20 -16.39 -10.19
CA GLU A 454 -9.48 -15.86 -10.64
C GLU A 454 -10.60 -16.11 -9.60
N ASP A 455 -10.63 -17.31 -9.02
CA ASP A 455 -11.57 -17.63 -7.95
C ASP A 455 -11.31 -16.79 -6.69
N TYR A 456 -10.04 -16.66 -6.31
CA TYR A 456 -9.62 -15.91 -5.14
C TYR A 456 -9.84 -14.40 -5.27
N ILE A 457 -9.47 -13.80 -6.40
CA ILE A 457 -9.66 -12.36 -6.62
C ILE A 457 -11.15 -12.00 -6.69
N SER A 458 -11.98 -12.88 -7.24
CA SER A 458 -13.43 -12.71 -7.27
C SER A 458 -14.03 -12.70 -5.87
N GLU A 459 -13.59 -13.64 -5.03
CA GLU A 459 -13.98 -13.74 -3.63
C GLU A 459 -13.49 -12.52 -2.83
N PHE A 460 -12.21 -12.17 -2.95
CA PHE A 460 -11.62 -11.03 -2.25
C PHE A 460 -12.26 -9.69 -2.64
N TYR A 461 -12.59 -9.51 -3.92
CA TYR A 461 -13.33 -8.34 -4.38
C TYR A 461 -14.73 -8.28 -3.75
N ALA A 462 -15.44 -9.41 -3.66
CA ALA A 462 -16.72 -9.47 -2.97
C ALA A 462 -16.60 -9.11 -1.47
N TYR A 463 -15.49 -9.47 -0.83
CA TYR A 463 -15.21 -9.05 0.56
C TYR A 463 -15.06 -7.54 0.69
N CYS A 464 -14.37 -6.90 -0.25
CA CYS A 464 -14.22 -5.45 -0.29
C CYS A 464 -15.58 -4.74 -0.45
N GLN A 465 -16.45 -5.26 -1.34
CA GLN A 465 -17.79 -4.71 -1.58
C GLN A 465 -18.73 -4.86 -0.38
N ALA A 466 -18.51 -5.90 0.44
CA ALA A 466 -19.29 -6.14 1.65
C ALA A 466 -18.95 -5.21 2.83
N GLN A 467 -18.08 -4.20 2.63
CA GLN A 467 -17.61 -3.27 3.67
C GLN A 467 -17.03 -3.99 4.88
N ARG A 468 -16.18 -4.99 4.61
CA ARG A 468 -15.37 -5.71 5.60
C ARG A 468 -13.91 -5.30 5.46
N GLY A 469 -13.17 -5.24 6.56
CA GLY A 469 -11.75 -4.89 6.57
C GLY A 469 -11.46 -3.40 6.41
N ILE A 470 -10.25 -2.98 6.79
CA ILE A 470 -9.77 -1.60 6.55
C ILE A 470 -9.67 -1.35 5.05
N LYS A 471 -10.42 -0.36 4.56
CA LYS A 471 -10.59 -0.09 3.13
C LYS A 471 -9.26 0.13 2.41
N ALA A 472 -8.43 1.03 2.93
CA ALA A 472 -7.12 1.37 2.34
C ALA A 472 -6.19 0.16 2.18
N LEU A 473 -6.19 -0.76 3.16
CA LEU A 473 -5.38 -1.97 3.10
C LEU A 473 -5.97 -2.97 2.10
N ASN A 474 -7.29 -3.18 2.12
CA ASN A 474 -7.97 -4.06 1.19
C ASN A 474 -7.78 -3.64 -0.27
N ILE A 475 -7.91 -2.36 -0.61
CA ILE A 475 -7.69 -1.90 -1.99
C ILE A 475 -6.21 -2.01 -2.41
N THR A 476 -5.27 -1.90 -1.47
CA THR A 476 -3.85 -2.15 -1.74
C THR A 476 -3.60 -3.62 -2.09
N ILE A 477 -4.19 -4.55 -1.32
CA ILE A 477 -4.11 -5.98 -1.59
C ILE A 477 -4.81 -6.35 -2.90
N LEU A 478 -5.98 -5.77 -3.17
CA LEU A 478 -6.70 -6.00 -4.42
C LEU A 478 -5.89 -5.49 -5.63
N ALA A 479 -5.21 -4.35 -5.53
CA ALA A 479 -4.32 -3.87 -6.57
C ALA A 479 -3.17 -4.86 -6.86
N LEU A 480 -2.56 -5.45 -5.82
CA LEU A 480 -1.56 -6.50 -5.98
C LEU A 480 -2.11 -7.77 -6.65
N LEU A 481 -3.31 -8.22 -6.25
CA LEU A 481 -3.96 -9.36 -6.88
C LEU A 481 -4.26 -9.10 -8.36
N LEU A 482 -4.71 -7.89 -8.72
CA LEU A 482 -4.97 -7.49 -10.11
C LEU A 482 -3.68 -7.47 -10.95
N ASP A 483 -2.56 -7.05 -10.36
CA ASP A 483 -1.25 -7.09 -11.03
C ASP A 483 -0.83 -8.53 -11.35
N ILE A 484 -0.87 -9.42 -10.35
CA ILE A 484 -0.56 -10.84 -10.55
C ILE A 484 -1.53 -11.45 -11.58
N TYR A 485 -2.83 -11.21 -11.45
CA TYR A 485 -3.85 -11.75 -12.35
C TYR A 485 -3.66 -11.28 -13.79
N SER A 486 -3.50 -9.98 -14.01
CA SER A 486 -3.27 -9.40 -15.34
C SER A 486 -1.97 -9.91 -15.97
N ARG A 487 -0.93 -10.18 -15.16
CA ARG A 487 0.29 -10.81 -15.64
C ARG A 487 0.04 -12.23 -16.13
N VAL A 488 -0.69 -13.05 -15.37
CA VAL A 488 -1.03 -14.44 -15.76
C VAL A 488 -1.96 -14.46 -16.98
N LEU A 489 -2.92 -13.54 -17.07
CA LEU A 489 -3.74 -13.35 -18.27
C LEU A 489 -2.87 -13.04 -19.49
N GLY A 490 -1.90 -12.12 -19.35
CA GLY A 490 -0.96 -11.78 -20.41
C GLY A 490 -0.11 -12.95 -20.88
N LEU A 491 0.31 -13.84 -19.97
CA LEU A 491 1.00 -15.09 -20.34
C LEU A 491 0.11 -16.05 -21.15
N ASN A 492 -1.21 -15.95 -21.00
CA ASN A 492 -2.20 -16.72 -21.74
C ASN A 492 -2.73 -15.98 -22.99
N ASN A 493 -2.17 -14.82 -23.36
CA ASN A 493 -2.65 -13.94 -24.43
C ASN A 493 -4.14 -13.56 -24.27
N LEU A 494 -4.59 -13.36 -23.02
CA LEU A 494 -5.94 -12.94 -22.67
C LEU A 494 -5.90 -11.54 -22.05
N ALA A 495 -6.96 -10.76 -22.28
CA ALA A 495 -7.24 -9.52 -21.57
C ALA A 495 -8.56 -9.65 -20.77
N SER A 496 -8.80 -8.74 -19.83
CA SER A 496 -10.10 -8.65 -19.15
C SER A 496 -10.55 -7.21 -19.02
N TYR A 497 -11.71 -6.87 -19.59
CA TYR A 497 -12.32 -5.56 -19.43
C TYR A 497 -12.75 -5.29 -17.99
N GLY A 498 -13.19 -6.33 -17.26
CA GLY A 498 -13.66 -6.19 -15.88
C GLY A 498 -12.57 -5.70 -14.92
N ILE A 499 -11.30 -5.95 -15.21
CA ILE A 499 -10.17 -5.39 -14.45
C ILE A 499 -10.19 -3.87 -14.47
N LEU A 500 -10.47 -3.25 -15.62
CA LEU A 500 -10.48 -1.79 -15.74
C LEU A 500 -11.61 -1.15 -14.93
N ASP A 501 -12.77 -1.81 -14.86
CA ASP A 501 -13.89 -1.35 -14.04
C ASP A 501 -13.53 -1.41 -12.55
N ILE A 502 -12.89 -2.50 -12.11
CA ILE A 502 -12.42 -2.63 -10.72
C ILE A 502 -11.36 -1.57 -10.40
N ILE A 503 -10.39 -1.35 -11.29
CA ILE A 503 -9.38 -0.29 -11.11
C ILE A 503 -10.06 1.06 -10.88
N LYS A 504 -11.08 1.41 -11.69
CA LYS A 504 -11.81 2.67 -11.53
C LYS A 504 -12.53 2.77 -10.18
N GLU A 505 -13.12 1.68 -9.71
CA GLU A 505 -13.81 1.64 -8.42
C GLU A 505 -12.84 1.82 -7.23
N ILE A 506 -11.66 1.22 -7.30
CA ILE A 506 -10.66 1.30 -6.21
C ILE A 506 -9.74 2.51 -6.32
N LEU A 507 -9.88 3.32 -7.37
CA LEU A 507 -9.08 4.52 -7.60
C LEU A 507 -9.59 5.70 -6.75
N GLU A 508 -9.26 5.67 -5.46
CA GLU A 508 -9.70 6.68 -4.50
C GLU A 508 -8.69 7.83 -4.37
N PRO A 509 -9.10 9.10 -4.59
CA PRO A 509 -8.20 10.24 -4.45
C PRO A 509 -7.51 10.32 -3.09
N GLU A 510 -8.20 9.94 -2.02
CA GLU A 510 -7.67 9.96 -0.65
C GLU A 510 -6.50 8.98 -0.43
N MET A 511 -6.26 8.02 -1.34
CA MET A 511 -5.10 7.13 -1.23
C MET A 511 -3.77 7.89 -1.24
N ILE A 512 -3.74 9.07 -1.85
CA ILE A 512 -2.55 9.92 -1.80
C ILE A 512 -2.18 10.33 -0.37
N ASN A 513 -3.16 10.43 0.53
CA ASN A 513 -2.95 10.79 1.92
C ASN A 513 -2.37 9.63 2.74
N ILE A 514 -2.55 8.39 2.30
CA ILE A 514 -2.01 7.20 2.96
C ILE A 514 -0.48 7.23 3.00
N GLN A 515 0.19 7.93 2.07
CA GLN A 515 1.64 8.11 2.12
C GLN A 515 2.14 8.71 3.45
N ARG A 516 1.29 9.50 4.13
CA ARG A 516 1.59 10.12 5.44
C ARG A 516 1.47 9.14 6.60
N VAL A 517 0.72 8.05 6.41
CA VAL A 517 0.57 6.96 7.38
C VAL A 517 1.64 5.91 7.13
N ASN A 518 1.72 5.42 5.90
CA ASN A 518 2.70 4.44 5.47
C ASN A 518 2.96 4.60 3.95
N LYS A 519 4.13 5.15 3.61
CA LYS A 519 4.59 5.37 2.23
C LYS A 519 4.61 4.07 1.42
N LEU A 520 4.93 2.95 2.06
CA LEU A 520 5.04 1.65 1.41
C LEU A 520 3.72 1.19 0.79
N TYR A 521 2.60 1.28 1.53
CA TYR A 521 1.30 0.87 1.00
C TYR A 521 0.88 1.69 -0.21
N TYR A 522 1.15 2.99 -0.19
CA TYR A 522 0.83 3.86 -1.32
C TYR A 522 1.67 3.52 -2.57
N ILE A 523 2.99 3.29 -2.40
CA ILE A 523 3.87 2.90 -3.51
C ILE A 523 3.45 1.54 -4.11
N ILE A 524 3.16 0.55 -3.25
CA ILE A 524 2.68 -0.77 -3.67
C ILE A 524 1.36 -0.63 -4.45
N TYR A 525 0.42 0.15 -3.93
CA TYR A 525 -0.87 0.38 -4.58
C TYR A 525 -0.71 0.98 -5.98
N ILE A 526 -0.04 2.12 -6.13
CA ILE A 526 0.11 2.79 -7.43
C ILE A 526 0.92 1.94 -8.41
N SER A 527 2.04 1.33 -7.97
CA SER A 527 2.87 0.51 -8.85
C SER A 527 2.17 -0.75 -9.34
N SER A 528 1.26 -1.33 -8.54
CA SER A 528 0.46 -2.48 -8.95
C SER A 528 -0.65 -2.09 -9.94
N LEU A 529 -1.29 -0.93 -9.78
CA LEU A 529 -2.25 -0.43 -10.77
C LEU A 529 -1.58 -0.11 -12.11
N LEU A 530 -0.43 0.58 -12.09
CA LEU A 530 0.38 0.85 -13.29
C LEU A 530 0.80 -0.45 -13.98
N ALA A 531 1.29 -1.43 -13.22
CA ALA A 531 1.68 -2.72 -13.77
C ALA A 531 0.49 -3.48 -14.38
N THR A 532 -0.68 -3.41 -13.74
CA THR A 532 -1.92 -4.00 -14.27
C THR A 532 -2.27 -3.41 -15.65
N LEU A 533 -2.20 -2.08 -15.78
CA LEU A 533 -2.45 -1.41 -17.07
C LEU A 533 -1.41 -1.78 -18.13
N GLY A 534 -0.13 -1.83 -17.75
CA GLY A 534 0.95 -2.26 -18.64
C GLY A 534 0.77 -3.70 -19.10
N ASN A 535 0.31 -4.60 -18.22
CA ASN A 535 0.01 -5.99 -18.53
C ASN A 535 -1.09 -6.12 -19.57
N LEU A 536 -2.16 -5.33 -19.46
CA LEU A 536 -3.24 -5.30 -20.43
C LEU A 536 -2.78 -4.81 -21.81
N LEU A 537 -1.88 -3.82 -21.84
CA LEU A 537 -1.29 -3.32 -23.09
C LEU A 537 -0.40 -4.37 -23.78
N LEU A 538 0.30 -5.20 -23.02
CA LEU A 538 1.20 -6.22 -23.59
C LEU A 538 0.47 -7.33 -24.36
N VAL A 539 -0.85 -7.50 -24.16
CA VAL A 539 -1.69 -8.44 -24.94
C VAL A 539 -1.97 -7.89 -26.34
N LEU A 540 -1.84 -6.57 -26.54
CA LEU A 540 -2.13 -5.92 -27.80
C LEU A 540 -0.97 -6.05 -28.81
N PRO A 541 -1.29 -6.08 -30.13
CA PRO A 541 -0.26 -6.12 -31.16
C PRO A 541 0.66 -4.88 -31.11
N LYS A 542 1.89 -5.02 -31.62
CA LYS A 542 2.86 -3.92 -31.66
C LYS A 542 2.30 -2.72 -32.44
N SER A 543 2.34 -1.54 -31.82
CA SER A 543 1.93 -0.28 -32.42
C SER A 543 2.60 0.89 -31.69
N SER A 544 2.79 2.00 -32.40
CA SER A 544 3.39 3.23 -31.83
C SER A 544 2.61 3.75 -30.62
N LEU A 545 1.28 3.69 -30.66
CA LEU A 545 0.43 4.16 -29.56
C LEU A 545 0.52 3.25 -28.33
N ARG A 546 0.56 1.93 -28.51
CA ARG A 546 0.78 0.98 -27.42
C ARG A 546 2.16 1.22 -26.77
N ASP A 547 3.19 1.36 -27.59
CA ASP A 547 4.57 1.54 -27.14
C ASP A 547 4.77 2.87 -26.40
N LEU A 548 4.10 3.95 -26.85
CA LEU A 548 4.06 5.23 -26.15
C LEU A 548 3.46 5.10 -24.74
N LEU A 549 2.31 4.41 -24.61
CA LEU A 549 1.67 4.22 -23.30
C LEU A 549 2.50 3.30 -22.38
N LEU A 550 3.11 2.25 -22.93
CA LEU A 550 4.02 1.39 -22.18
C LEU A 550 5.23 2.16 -21.67
N GLY A 551 5.82 3.03 -22.50
CA GLY A 551 6.94 3.90 -22.11
C GLY A 551 6.55 4.83 -20.96
N ARG A 552 5.40 5.49 -21.06
CA ARG A 552 4.88 6.34 -19.99
C ARG A 552 4.65 5.59 -18.68
N ILE A 553 4.05 4.39 -18.74
CA ILE A 553 3.87 3.53 -17.55
C ILE A 553 5.23 3.16 -16.94
N ALA A 554 6.19 2.77 -17.77
CA ALA A 554 7.54 2.42 -17.33
C ALA A 554 8.28 3.60 -16.68
N ASP A 555 8.16 4.81 -17.25
CA ASP A 555 8.72 6.03 -16.68
C ASP A 555 8.13 6.36 -15.30
N HIS A 556 6.82 6.20 -15.13
CA HIS A 556 6.17 6.39 -13.83
C HIS A 556 6.62 5.35 -12.80
N LEU A 557 6.79 4.08 -13.21
CA LEU A 557 7.35 3.05 -12.33
C LEU A 557 8.80 3.35 -11.95
N MET A 558 9.62 3.79 -12.90
CA MET A 558 10.99 4.26 -12.60
C MET A 558 11.01 5.43 -11.62
N GLY A 559 10.07 6.37 -11.76
CA GLY A 559 9.91 7.44 -10.78
C GLY A 559 9.60 6.89 -9.38
N LEU A 560 8.63 5.98 -9.27
CA LEU A 560 8.26 5.36 -8.00
C LEU A 560 9.39 4.54 -7.37
N SER A 561 10.24 3.89 -8.18
CA SER A 561 11.33 3.05 -7.66
C SER A 561 12.37 3.86 -6.88
N ILE A 562 12.63 5.11 -7.27
CA ILE A 562 13.54 6.04 -6.57
C ILE A 562 13.10 6.24 -5.11
N HIS A 563 11.81 6.19 -4.84
CA HIS A 563 11.26 6.41 -3.50
C HIS A 563 11.22 5.17 -2.63
N ALA A 564 11.58 4.03 -3.20
CA ALA A 564 11.66 2.73 -2.55
C ALA A 564 13.11 2.24 -2.42
N THR A 565 14.13 3.03 -2.77
CA THR A 565 15.55 2.63 -2.74
C THR A 565 15.99 2.11 -1.39
N ASP A 566 15.45 2.68 -0.30
CA ASP A 566 15.77 2.28 1.07
C ASP A 566 15.09 0.96 1.48
N ILE A 567 14.17 0.45 0.66
CA ILE A 567 13.46 -0.82 0.85
C ILE A 567 13.73 -1.71 -0.37
N SER A 568 14.91 -2.35 -0.37
CA SER A 568 15.43 -3.14 -1.49
C SER A 568 14.41 -4.08 -2.17
N PRO A 569 13.59 -4.87 -1.44
CA PRO A 569 12.59 -5.73 -2.07
C PRO A 569 11.58 -4.98 -2.95
N ILE A 570 11.15 -3.80 -2.49
CA ILE A 570 10.14 -2.98 -3.16
C ILE A 570 10.77 -2.23 -4.33
N HIS A 571 12.00 -1.74 -4.15
CA HIS A 571 12.79 -1.17 -5.24
C HIS A 571 12.94 -2.18 -6.40
N ALA A 572 13.39 -3.40 -6.09
CA ALA A 572 13.55 -4.47 -7.07
C ALA A 572 12.22 -4.82 -7.75
N PHE A 573 11.14 -4.94 -6.98
CA PHE A 573 9.81 -5.27 -7.50
C PHE A 573 9.31 -4.23 -8.51
N ILE A 574 9.51 -2.93 -8.25
CA ILE A 574 9.10 -1.86 -9.16
C ILE A 574 10.01 -1.80 -10.39
N LEU A 575 11.32 -1.98 -10.22
CA LEU A 575 12.27 -2.01 -11.34
C LEU A 575 12.01 -3.19 -12.28
N ALA A 576 11.70 -4.38 -11.75
CA ALA A 576 11.33 -5.54 -12.57
C ALA A 576 10.11 -5.26 -13.47
N LYS A 577 9.11 -4.54 -12.95
CA LYS A 577 7.93 -4.11 -13.72
C LYS A 577 8.31 -3.14 -14.83
N ALA A 578 9.10 -2.10 -14.51
CA ALA A 578 9.55 -1.12 -15.49
C ALA A 578 10.41 -1.76 -16.59
N LEU A 579 11.39 -2.59 -16.20
CA LEU A 579 12.28 -3.33 -17.09
C LEU A 579 11.50 -4.13 -18.12
N ARG A 580 10.48 -4.86 -17.66
CA ARG A 580 9.63 -5.66 -18.53
C ARG A 580 8.86 -4.83 -19.55
N PHE A 581 8.38 -3.63 -19.19
CA PHE A 581 7.65 -2.80 -20.14
C PHE A 581 8.60 -2.17 -21.15
N TYR A 582 9.75 -1.65 -20.72
CA TYR A 582 10.76 -1.14 -21.64
C TYR A 582 11.27 -2.23 -22.60
N SER A 583 11.45 -3.47 -22.14
CA SER A 583 11.94 -4.57 -22.99
C SER A 583 11.00 -4.96 -24.14
N LYS A 584 9.75 -4.47 -24.13
CA LYS A 584 8.75 -4.76 -25.18
C LYS A 584 8.51 -3.57 -26.12
N ILE A 585 9.21 -2.46 -25.92
CA ILE A 585 9.18 -1.25 -26.76
C ILE A 585 10.36 -1.30 -27.73
N ASP A 586 10.11 -1.04 -29.01
CA ASP A 586 11.17 -1.02 -30.04
C ASP A 586 11.68 0.42 -30.26
N SER A 587 12.45 0.93 -29.29
CA SER A 587 13.10 2.25 -29.38
C SER A 587 14.49 2.22 -28.74
N GLU A 588 15.40 3.08 -29.20
CA GLU A 588 16.74 3.17 -28.63
C GLU A 588 16.70 3.68 -27.18
N GLU A 589 15.80 4.62 -26.86
CA GLU A 589 15.61 5.11 -25.49
C GLU A 589 15.18 3.98 -24.53
N ALA A 590 14.30 3.09 -24.97
CA ALA A 590 13.87 1.95 -24.17
C ALA A 590 15.01 0.94 -23.97
N LYS A 591 15.83 0.68 -25.00
CA LYS A 591 17.03 -0.19 -24.89
C LYS A 591 18.05 0.40 -23.92
N GLU A 592 18.30 1.71 -23.99
CA GLU A 592 19.15 2.42 -23.02
C GLU A 592 18.59 2.32 -21.59
N ALA A 593 17.27 2.43 -21.42
CA ALA A 593 16.64 2.25 -20.11
C ALA A 593 16.79 0.81 -19.58
N VAL A 594 16.59 -0.20 -20.42
CA VAL A 594 16.81 -1.62 -20.08
C VAL A 594 18.24 -1.85 -19.61
N ASN A 595 19.23 -1.42 -20.39
CA ASN A 595 20.65 -1.61 -20.04
C ASN A 595 21.00 -0.93 -18.72
N ARG A 596 20.53 0.31 -18.50
CA ARG A 596 20.74 1.02 -17.23
C ARG A 596 20.14 0.29 -16.03
N ILE A 597 18.94 -0.28 -16.17
CA ILE A 597 18.31 -1.04 -15.09
C ILE A 597 19.11 -2.32 -14.80
N LEU A 598 19.56 -3.04 -15.84
CA LEU A 598 20.37 -4.25 -15.68
C LEU A 598 21.72 -3.95 -15.02
N GLU A 599 22.45 -2.94 -15.49
CA GLU A 599 23.74 -2.52 -14.90
C GLU A 599 23.59 -2.09 -13.44
N ASN A 600 22.50 -1.39 -13.10
CA ASN A 600 22.22 -1.01 -11.72
C ASN A 600 21.84 -2.23 -10.88
N ALA A 601 21.07 -3.16 -11.43
CA ALA A 601 20.64 -4.37 -10.76
C ALA A 601 21.84 -5.26 -10.39
N GLU A 602 22.77 -5.47 -11.33
CA GLU A 602 24.02 -6.23 -11.12
C GLU A 602 24.85 -5.70 -9.94
N ARG A 603 24.83 -4.38 -9.71
CA ARG A 603 25.58 -3.73 -8.62
C ARG A 603 24.83 -3.73 -7.29
N THR A 604 23.51 -3.85 -7.32
CA THR A 604 22.65 -3.53 -6.16
C THR A 604 21.96 -4.76 -5.58
N PHE A 605 21.61 -5.75 -6.41
CA PHE A 605 20.79 -6.88 -5.99
C PHE A 605 21.54 -8.22 -6.03
N PRO A 606 21.11 -9.20 -5.21
CA PRO A 606 21.64 -10.56 -5.27
C PRO A 606 21.43 -11.25 -6.62
N GLU A 607 22.22 -12.30 -6.86
CA GLU A 607 22.26 -13.07 -8.11
C GLU A 607 20.88 -13.54 -8.59
N PHE A 608 20.05 -14.06 -7.68
CA PHE A 608 18.70 -14.51 -8.02
C PHE A 608 17.83 -13.39 -8.61
N ILE A 609 17.89 -12.19 -8.04
CA ILE A 609 17.10 -11.05 -8.52
C ILE A 609 17.59 -10.63 -9.91
N ASN A 610 18.91 -10.64 -10.14
CA ASN A 610 19.47 -10.37 -11.46
C ASN A 610 19.02 -11.42 -12.50
N LYS A 611 19.01 -12.70 -12.13
CA LYS A 611 18.47 -13.78 -12.97
C LYS A 611 17.00 -13.55 -13.36
N VAL A 612 16.17 -13.11 -12.41
CA VAL A 612 14.78 -12.72 -12.70
C VAL A 612 14.75 -11.56 -13.69
N PHE A 613 15.57 -10.52 -13.49
CA PHE A 613 15.62 -9.34 -14.35
C PHE A 613 16.02 -9.70 -15.79
N GLU A 614 17.10 -10.46 -15.95
CA GLU A 614 17.53 -10.97 -17.26
C GLU A 614 16.45 -11.78 -17.96
N THR A 615 15.71 -12.59 -17.21
CA THR A 615 14.64 -13.43 -17.75
C THR A 615 13.45 -12.60 -18.24
N LEU A 616 13.21 -11.42 -17.67
CA LEU A 616 12.15 -10.51 -18.11
C LEU A 616 12.46 -9.78 -19.42
N VAL A 617 13.73 -9.70 -19.81
CA VAL A 617 14.18 -9.09 -21.07
C VAL A 617 14.14 -10.10 -22.21
N LYS A 618 14.44 -11.37 -21.93
CA LYS A 618 14.36 -12.51 -22.87
C LYS A 618 12.91 -12.84 -23.21
#